data_AF-Q8YWK7-F1
#
_entry.id   AF-Q8YWK7-F1
#
_cell.length_a   1.000
_cell.length_b   1.000
_cell.length_c   1.000
_cell.angle_alpha   90.00
_cell.angle_beta   90.00
_cell.angle_gamma   90.00
#
_symmetry.space_group_name_H-M   'P 1'
#
loop_
_entity.id
_entity.type
_entity.pdbx_description
1 polymer ?
#
loop_
_entity_poly.entity_id
_entity_poly.type
_entity_poly.pdbx_seq_one_letter_code
_entity_poly.pdbx_strand_id
1 'polypeptide(L)'
;MAPNPTIMQAVEKLGYRVTVGDVATQAGLNLAEAGQGLLALASDAGGHLQVAETGDIVYLFPRNFRDVLRNKYFKLRLQEWWQKIWKILFYLIRISFGIFLVASIALITIAIFLIITAMNSSNDNDDRSSNSSGSWGFFYFPDLFWYFSPNYGYSAPERQRHSQESSDLNFFEAVFSFLFGDGNPNANLEERRWQEIATVIRSSRGAVVAEQIAPYLNDIGEVYQQEYEDYMLPVLLRFNGQPSVSPEGQIVYYFPELQVRASKKQQQPLSVYLEEFPWRFSAASSGQIMLSAGLGIVNLVGALVLGSLLVDGTVAAQLGGLVAFVQGIYWLLLAYGIGFLGVPLVRYFWIKWRNGKIAGRNRDRLSRARILTSADAALQQKINYASQFAQEKVIGTEDLVYSTETDLLDQEVERSAQIEAEWLKRLERGE
;
A
#
# COMPACT_ATOMS: atom_id res chain seq x y z
N MET A 1 -6.40 -23.35 -7.49
CA MET A 1 -6.47 -22.13 -6.65
C MET A 1 -6.22 -20.96 -7.58
N ALA A 2 -6.86 -19.80 -7.44
CA ALA A 2 -6.58 -18.69 -8.36
C ALA A 2 -5.13 -18.20 -8.17
N PRO A 3 -4.37 -17.94 -9.26
CA PRO A 3 -2.96 -17.52 -9.16
C PRO A 3 -2.84 -16.18 -8.44
N ASN A 4 -1.82 -16.06 -7.57
CA ASN A 4 -1.60 -14.86 -6.78
C ASN A 4 -1.16 -13.68 -7.69
N PRO A 5 -1.89 -12.54 -7.71
CA PRO A 5 -1.55 -11.41 -8.57
C PRO A 5 -0.17 -10.80 -8.29
N THR A 6 0.32 -10.82 -7.05
CA THR A 6 1.65 -10.28 -6.73
C THR A 6 2.77 -11.12 -7.35
N ILE A 7 2.63 -12.45 -7.34
CA ILE A 7 3.58 -13.37 -7.97
C ILE A 7 3.59 -13.15 -9.49
N MET A 8 2.42 -13.03 -10.12
CA MET A 8 2.34 -12.74 -11.56
C MET A 8 3.03 -11.43 -11.94
N GLN A 9 2.82 -10.36 -11.16
CA GLN A 9 3.48 -9.08 -11.38
C GLN A 9 5.01 -9.18 -11.17
N ALA A 10 5.46 -9.94 -10.18
CA ALA A 10 6.88 -10.16 -9.92
C ALA A 10 7.55 -10.89 -11.10
N VAL A 11 6.95 -11.98 -11.59
CA VAL A 11 7.45 -12.75 -12.75
C VAL A 11 7.65 -11.84 -13.97
N GLU A 12 6.68 -10.97 -14.27
CA GLU A 12 6.78 -10.04 -15.39
C GLU A 12 7.90 -9.01 -15.22
N LYS A 13 8.00 -8.41 -14.03
CA LYS A 13 9.06 -7.43 -13.72
C LYS A 13 10.46 -8.05 -13.78
N LEU A 14 10.56 -9.34 -13.48
CA LEU A 14 11.80 -10.11 -13.49
C LEU A 14 12.13 -10.71 -14.87
N GLY A 15 11.28 -10.52 -15.88
CA GLY A 15 11.57 -10.94 -17.25
C GLY A 15 11.21 -12.40 -17.54
N TYR A 16 10.20 -12.95 -16.87
CA TYR A 16 9.59 -14.27 -17.12
C TYR A 16 10.49 -15.49 -16.84
N ARG A 17 11.76 -15.29 -16.46
CA ARG A 17 12.66 -16.34 -15.97
C ARG A 17 13.09 -16.00 -14.55
N VAL A 18 12.69 -16.79 -13.57
CA VAL A 18 12.79 -16.42 -12.14
C VAL A 18 13.16 -17.59 -11.24
N THR A 19 13.88 -17.32 -10.16
CA THR A 19 13.99 -18.25 -9.02
C THR A 19 12.92 -17.95 -7.96
N VAL A 20 12.73 -18.87 -7.01
CA VAL A 20 11.86 -18.64 -5.85
C VAL A 20 12.35 -17.44 -5.04
N GLY A 21 13.67 -17.32 -4.83
CA GLY A 21 14.29 -16.18 -4.17
C GLY A 21 14.06 -14.85 -4.90
N ASP A 22 14.06 -14.85 -6.24
CA ASP A 22 13.82 -13.64 -7.05
C ASP A 22 12.41 -13.12 -6.79
N VAL A 23 11.42 -14.00 -6.81
CA VAL A 23 10.01 -13.64 -6.57
C VAL A 23 9.77 -13.25 -5.12
N ALA A 24 10.33 -13.99 -4.15
CA ALA A 24 10.19 -13.66 -2.74
C ALA A 24 10.75 -12.27 -2.43
N THR A 25 11.88 -11.90 -3.04
CA THR A 25 12.47 -10.56 -2.92
C THR A 25 11.59 -9.51 -3.57
N GLN A 26 11.19 -9.74 -4.83
CA GLN A 26 10.46 -8.74 -5.62
C GLN A 26 9.03 -8.50 -5.12
N ALA A 27 8.39 -9.51 -4.55
CA ALA A 27 7.03 -9.44 -4.01
C ALA A 27 6.99 -9.30 -2.47
N GLY A 28 8.13 -9.40 -1.78
CA GLY A 28 8.20 -9.39 -0.32
C GLY A 28 7.49 -10.57 0.35
N LEU A 29 7.34 -11.70 -0.34
CA LEU A 29 6.61 -12.89 0.14
C LEU A 29 7.52 -13.84 0.93
N ASN A 30 6.91 -14.72 1.72
CA ASN A 30 7.63 -15.88 2.29
C ASN A 30 8.07 -16.81 1.14
N LEU A 31 9.26 -17.40 1.23
CA LEU A 31 9.75 -18.39 0.26
C LEU A 31 8.79 -19.56 0.06
N ALA A 32 8.16 -20.07 1.13
CA ALA A 32 7.20 -21.17 1.01
C ALA A 32 5.98 -20.76 0.17
N GLU A 33 5.45 -19.56 0.41
CA GLU A 33 4.33 -19.00 -0.35
C GLU A 33 4.72 -18.69 -1.79
N ALA A 34 5.90 -18.11 -2.00
CA ALA A 34 6.45 -17.81 -3.32
C ALA A 34 6.67 -19.10 -4.12
N GLY A 35 7.23 -20.14 -3.51
CA GLY A 35 7.49 -21.43 -4.15
C GLY A 35 6.21 -22.16 -4.53
N GLN A 36 5.26 -22.31 -3.59
CA GLN A 36 3.97 -22.92 -3.88
C GLN A 36 3.19 -22.13 -4.94
N GLY A 37 3.20 -20.80 -4.84
CA GLY A 37 2.51 -19.94 -5.79
C GLY A 37 3.14 -19.94 -7.18
N LEU A 38 4.47 -20.01 -7.28
CA LEU A 38 5.19 -20.16 -8.55
C LEU A 38 4.90 -21.50 -9.21
N LEU A 39 4.93 -22.59 -8.43
CA LEU A 39 4.63 -23.92 -8.95
C LEU A 39 3.18 -24.02 -9.45
N ALA A 40 2.23 -23.47 -8.68
CA ALA A 40 0.84 -23.39 -9.11
C ALA A 40 0.68 -22.54 -10.37
N LEU A 41 1.37 -21.40 -10.45
CA LEU A 41 1.36 -20.54 -11.63
C LEU A 41 1.95 -21.25 -12.86
N ALA A 42 3.06 -21.97 -12.70
CA ALA A 42 3.71 -22.71 -13.77
C ALA A 42 2.79 -23.83 -14.29
N SER A 43 2.17 -24.59 -13.38
CA SER A 43 1.20 -25.63 -13.74
C SER A 43 -0.01 -25.08 -14.50
N ASP A 44 -0.52 -23.92 -14.10
CA ASP A 44 -1.72 -23.34 -14.71
C ASP A 44 -1.48 -22.57 -16.00
N ALA A 45 -0.30 -21.95 -16.14
CA ALA A 45 0.02 -21.03 -17.23
C ALA A 45 1.00 -21.61 -18.26
N GLY A 46 1.40 -22.88 -18.10
CA GLY A 46 2.35 -23.55 -19.00
C GLY A 46 3.79 -23.08 -18.79
N GLY A 47 4.18 -22.88 -17.53
CA GLY A 47 5.58 -22.60 -17.19
C GLY A 47 6.43 -23.88 -17.20
N HIS A 48 7.69 -23.72 -17.59
CA HIS A 48 8.69 -24.79 -17.62
C HIS A 48 9.66 -24.66 -16.44
N LEU A 49 10.21 -25.79 -16.02
CA LEU A 49 11.25 -25.86 -15.00
C LEU A 49 12.60 -26.06 -15.69
N GLN A 50 13.59 -25.32 -15.24
CA GLN A 50 14.99 -25.46 -15.63
C GLN A 50 15.80 -25.75 -14.35
N VAL A 51 16.62 -26.78 -14.37
CA VAL A 51 17.42 -27.22 -13.22
C VAL A 51 18.89 -27.01 -13.55
N ALA A 52 19.62 -26.34 -12.66
CA ALA A 52 21.06 -26.13 -12.79
C ALA A 52 21.87 -27.31 -12.23
N GLU A 53 23.18 -27.37 -12.51
CA GLU A 53 24.09 -28.43 -12.01
C GLU A 53 24.08 -28.60 -10.49
N THR A 54 23.85 -27.53 -9.74
CA THR A 54 23.81 -27.59 -8.27
C THR A 54 22.45 -28.03 -7.71
N GLY A 55 21.46 -28.28 -8.56
CA GLY A 55 20.08 -28.60 -8.17
C GLY A 55 19.15 -27.40 -8.01
N ASP A 56 19.62 -26.17 -8.27
CA ASP A 56 18.78 -24.97 -8.19
C ASP A 56 17.73 -24.96 -9.32
N ILE A 57 16.51 -24.53 -8.98
CA ILE A 57 15.38 -24.51 -9.92
C ILE A 57 15.09 -23.09 -10.38
N VAL A 58 15.01 -22.92 -11.70
CA VAL A 58 14.57 -21.71 -12.38
C VAL A 58 13.26 -21.99 -13.09
N TYR A 59 12.28 -21.11 -12.90
CA TYR A 59 10.98 -21.16 -13.57
C TYR A 59 11.01 -20.26 -14.80
N LEU A 60 10.66 -20.82 -15.95
CA LEU A 60 10.51 -20.10 -17.22
C LEU A 60 9.02 -20.01 -17.59
N PHE A 61 8.52 -18.79 -17.78
CA PHE A 61 7.13 -18.53 -18.14
C PHE A 61 7.00 -18.02 -19.58
N PRO A 62 5.94 -18.43 -20.31
CA PRO A 62 5.68 -17.89 -21.63
C PRO A 62 5.21 -16.42 -21.50
N ARG A 63 5.59 -15.54 -22.44
CA ARG A 63 5.27 -14.10 -22.36
C ARG A 63 3.76 -13.81 -22.39
N ASN A 64 2.96 -14.72 -22.93
CA ASN A 64 1.50 -14.66 -23.01
C ASN A 64 0.79 -15.41 -21.86
N PHE A 65 1.49 -15.76 -20.77
CA PHE A 65 0.91 -16.53 -19.66
C PHE A 65 -0.37 -15.89 -19.08
N ARG A 66 -0.48 -14.55 -19.10
CA ARG A 66 -1.70 -13.85 -18.68
C ARG A 66 -2.93 -14.18 -19.52
N ASP A 67 -2.78 -14.31 -20.84
CA ASP A 67 -3.88 -14.65 -21.73
C ASP A 67 -4.36 -16.09 -21.52
N VAL A 68 -3.41 -17.01 -21.27
CA VAL A 68 -3.68 -18.41 -20.92
C VAL A 68 -4.51 -18.48 -19.63
N LEU A 69 -4.12 -17.74 -18.59
CA LEU A 69 -4.84 -17.69 -17.32
C LEU A 69 -6.22 -17.03 -17.42
N ARG A 70 -6.36 -15.99 -18.26
CA ARG A 70 -7.63 -15.28 -18.46
C ARG A 70 -8.73 -16.15 -19.07
N ASN A 71 -8.36 -17.15 -19.87
CA ASN A 71 -9.31 -18.12 -20.41
C ASN A 71 -9.69 -19.22 -19.40
N LYS A 72 -8.82 -19.50 -18.42
CA LYS A 72 -9.04 -20.54 -17.40
C LYS A 72 -9.82 -20.04 -16.17
N TYR A 73 -9.59 -18.80 -15.74
CA TYR A 73 -10.19 -18.26 -14.51
C TYR A 73 -11.11 -17.06 -14.75
N PHE A 74 -12.43 -17.30 -14.72
CA PHE A 74 -13.46 -16.25 -14.81
C PHE A 74 -13.36 -15.21 -13.67
N LYS A 75 -12.84 -15.62 -12.50
CA LYS A 75 -12.59 -14.77 -11.31
C LYS A 75 -11.61 -13.62 -11.59
N LEU A 76 -10.64 -13.80 -12.49
CA LEU A 76 -9.69 -12.74 -12.88
C LEU A 76 -10.36 -11.62 -13.68
N ARG A 77 -11.35 -11.96 -14.53
CA ARG A 77 -12.14 -10.96 -15.28
C ARG A 77 -13.05 -10.15 -14.36
N LEU A 78 -13.62 -10.79 -13.33
CA LEU A 78 -14.56 -10.14 -12.41
C LEU A 78 -13.85 -9.19 -11.43
N GLN A 79 -12.64 -9.52 -10.97
CA GLN A 79 -11.86 -8.68 -10.05
C GLN A 79 -11.46 -7.34 -10.67
N GLU A 80 -11.02 -7.32 -11.94
CA GLU A 80 -10.70 -6.08 -12.66
C GLU A 80 -11.95 -5.22 -12.91
N TRP A 81 -13.08 -5.86 -13.21
CA TRP A 81 -14.36 -5.16 -13.40
C TRP A 81 -14.87 -4.54 -12.10
N TRP A 82 -14.75 -5.29 -11.00
CA TRP A 82 -15.09 -4.83 -9.66
C TRP A 82 -14.23 -3.63 -9.25
N GLN A 83 -12.92 -3.66 -9.50
CA GLN A 83 -12.03 -2.52 -9.23
C GLN A 83 -12.40 -1.26 -10.02
N LYS A 84 -12.83 -1.40 -11.29
CA LYS A 84 -13.32 -0.27 -12.09
C LYS A 84 -14.61 0.32 -11.52
N ILE A 85 -15.56 -0.51 -11.09
CA ILE A 85 -16.81 -0.05 -10.46
C ILE A 85 -16.50 0.71 -9.18
N TRP A 86 -15.68 0.14 -8.28
CA TRP A 86 -15.31 0.81 -7.04
C TRP A 86 -14.62 2.15 -7.29
N LYS A 87 -13.76 2.25 -8.31
CA LYS A 87 -13.12 3.53 -8.68
C LYS A 87 -14.16 4.60 -9.04
N ILE A 88 -15.17 4.25 -9.84
CA ILE A 88 -16.24 5.19 -10.24
C ILE A 88 -17.13 5.51 -9.04
N LEU A 89 -17.52 4.52 -8.25
CA LEU A 89 -18.37 4.70 -7.08
C LEU A 89 -17.72 5.63 -6.05
N PHE A 90 -16.45 5.39 -5.72
CA PHE A 90 -15.71 6.26 -4.81
C PHE A 90 -15.52 7.66 -5.39
N TYR A 91 -15.30 7.80 -6.70
CA TYR A 91 -15.25 9.11 -7.33
C TYR A 91 -16.58 9.88 -7.19
N LEU A 92 -17.71 9.21 -7.38
CA LEU A 92 -19.04 9.81 -7.17
C LEU A 92 -19.24 10.24 -5.72
N ILE A 93 -18.85 9.39 -4.76
CA ILE A 93 -18.88 9.73 -3.33
C ILE A 93 -17.98 10.94 -3.02
N ARG A 94 -16.81 11.05 -3.65
CA ARG A 94 -15.92 12.22 -3.46
C ARG A 94 -16.62 13.51 -3.86
N ILE A 95 -17.26 13.51 -5.03
CA ILE A 95 -17.92 14.70 -5.54
C ILE A 95 -19.17 15.05 -4.75
N SER A 96 -19.92 14.05 -4.26
CA SER A 96 -21.18 14.28 -3.57
C SER A 96 -21.03 15.19 -2.36
N PHE A 97 -19.94 15.09 -1.60
CA PHE A 97 -19.73 15.97 -0.44
C PHE A 97 -19.60 17.44 -0.80
N GLY A 98 -18.87 17.79 -1.86
CA GLY A 98 -18.80 19.17 -2.30
C GLY A 98 -20.10 19.65 -2.97
N ILE A 99 -20.85 18.77 -3.64
CA ILE A 99 -22.21 19.10 -4.13
C ILE A 99 -23.14 19.42 -2.95
N PHE A 100 -23.13 18.59 -1.90
CA PHE A 100 -23.92 18.83 -0.70
C PHE A 100 -23.54 20.14 -0.02
N LEU A 101 -22.26 20.52 -0.01
CA LEU A 101 -21.80 21.81 0.52
C LEU A 101 -22.39 22.99 -0.25
N VAL A 102 -22.32 22.95 -1.58
CA VAL A 102 -22.87 24.02 -2.42
C VAL A 102 -24.39 24.08 -2.29
N ALA A 103 -25.05 22.92 -2.29
CA ALA A 103 -26.50 22.82 -2.11
C ALA A 103 -26.95 23.33 -0.74
N SER A 104 -26.22 23.01 0.34
CA SER A 104 -26.55 23.48 1.68
C SER A 104 -26.41 25.00 1.79
N ILE A 105 -25.32 25.56 1.26
CA ILE A 105 -25.12 27.02 1.23
C ILE A 105 -26.23 27.70 0.41
N ALA A 106 -26.58 27.16 -0.76
CA ALA A 106 -27.64 27.71 -1.61
C ALA A 106 -29.01 27.66 -0.90
N LEU A 107 -29.38 26.53 -0.31
CA LEU A 107 -30.65 26.40 0.43
C LEU A 107 -30.73 27.36 1.62
N ILE A 108 -29.64 27.47 2.40
CA ILE A 108 -29.57 28.37 3.55
C ILE A 108 -29.70 29.84 3.11
N THR A 109 -28.94 30.24 2.10
CA THR A 109 -28.93 31.64 1.63
C THR A 109 -30.26 32.05 1.01
N ILE A 110 -30.89 31.18 0.20
CA ILE A 110 -32.22 31.44 -0.38
C ILE A 110 -33.27 31.52 0.73
N ALA A 111 -33.24 30.62 1.72
CA ALA A 111 -34.18 30.65 2.83
C ALA A 111 -34.05 31.93 3.67
N ILE A 112 -32.82 32.33 4.02
CA ILE A 112 -32.57 33.59 4.74
C ILE A 112 -33.09 34.80 3.94
N PHE A 113 -32.82 34.85 2.63
CA PHE A 113 -33.28 35.94 1.76
C PHE A 113 -34.81 36.06 1.73
N LEU A 114 -35.53 34.93 1.58
CA LEU A 114 -36.99 34.91 1.58
C LEU A 114 -37.55 35.38 2.93
N ILE A 115 -36.97 34.90 4.04
CA ILE A 115 -37.39 35.30 5.39
C ILE A 115 -37.23 36.82 5.58
N ILE A 116 -36.07 37.38 5.24
CA ILE A 116 -35.81 38.82 5.42
C ILE A 116 -36.72 39.67 4.51
N THR A 117 -36.95 39.24 3.26
CA THR A 117 -37.80 39.97 2.32
C THR A 117 -39.26 39.98 2.78
N ALA A 118 -39.73 38.87 3.34
CA ALA A 118 -41.07 38.76 3.93
C ALA A 118 -41.23 39.67 5.15
N MET A 119 -40.23 39.73 6.04
CA MET A 119 -40.25 40.62 7.19
C MET A 119 -40.31 42.11 6.82
N ASN A 120 -39.77 42.48 5.66
CA ASN A 120 -39.76 43.85 5.15
C ASN A 120 -41.01 44.22 4.31
N SER A 121 -41.88 43.27 3.99
CA SER A 121 -43.08 43.49 3.18
C SER A 121 -44.35 43.29 4.00
N SER A 122 -44.64 44.25 4.88
CA SER A 122 -45.96 44.35 5.51
C SER A 122 -46.90 45.21 4.63
N ASN A 123 -47.58 44.57 3.66
CA ASN A 123 -49.01 44.80 3.38
C ASN A 123 -49.57 43.87 2.29
N ASP A 124 -50.76 43.36 2.61
CA ASP A 124 -51.81 42.69 1.82
C ASP A 124 -51.76 41.17 1.55
N ASN A 125 -52.98 40.62 1.64
CA ASN A 125 -53.41 39.31 2.11
C ASN A 125 -53.85 38.33 1.00
N ASP A 126 -53.89 37.03 1.38
CA ASP A 126 -54.73 35.89 0.94
C ASP A 126 -54.55 35.36 -0.52
N ASP A 127 -54.60 34.05 -0.87
CA ASP A 127 -55.31 32.91 -0.29
C ASP A 127 -54.84 31.53 -0.91
N ARG A 128 -54.99 30.42 -0.15
CA ARG A 128 -55.31 28.99 -0.52
C ARG A 128 -54.30 27.90 -1.03
N SER A 129 -54.14 26.89 -0.14
CA SER A 129 -54.32 25.40 -0.26
C SER A 129 -53.42 24.48 -1.15
N SER A 130 -52.83 23.43 -0.55
CA SER A 130 -53.22 22.00 -0.68
C SER A 130 -52.17 20.99 -0.13
N ASN A 131 -52.66 19.82 0.30
CA ASN A 131 -52.00 18.68 0.99
C ASN A 131 -50.90 17.94 0.19
N SER A 132 -49.95 17.31 0.89
CA SER A 132 -49.57 15.89 0.65
C SER A 132 -48.78 15.26 1.82
N SER A 133 -49.12 14.01 2.10
CA SER A 133 -48.60 13.08 3.10
C SER A 133 -47.18 12.55 2.84
N GLY A 134 -46.47 12.15 3.90
CA GLY A 134 -45.32 11.24 3.82
C GLY A 134 -44.73 10.89 5.19
N SER A 135 -44.93 9.65 5.64
CA SER A 135 -44.29 9.02 6.82
C SER A 135 -42.85 8.58 6.52
N TRP A 136 -42.24 7.79 7.42
CA TRP A 136 -40.88 7.18 7.45
C TRP A 136 -39.81 8.09 8.07
N GLY A 137 -39.04 7.71 9.09
CA GLY A 137 -38.72 6.41 9.69
C GLY A 137 -37.29 6.50 10.24
N PHE A 138 -37.08 6.01 11.47
CA PHE A 138 -35.84 5.99 12.26
C PHE A 138 -34.55 5.61 11.51
N PHE A 139 -33.41 6.22 11.89
CA PHE A 139 -32.10 5.56 11.80
C PHE A 139 -31.22 5.82 13.04
N TYR A 140 -30.95 4.73 13.76
CA TYR A 140 -29.84 4.59 14.69
C TYR A 140 -28.50 4.56 13.92
N PHE A 141 -27.49 5.26 14.44
CA PHE A 141 -26.10 5.13 14.01
C PHE A 141 -25.29 4.47 15.14
N PRO A 142 -24.69 3.28 14.91
CA PRO A 142 -23.49 2.89 15.63
C PRO A 142 -22.27 2.96 14.70
N ASP A 143 -21.21 3.55 15.23
CA ASP A 143 -19.78 3.44 14.88
C ASP A 143 -19.40 3.29 13.39
N LEU A 144 -19.23 4.42 12.70
CA LEU A 144 -18.94 4.50 11.25
C LEU A 144 -17.46 4.77 10.90
N PHE A 145 -16.54 4.79 11.86
CA PHE A 145 -15.18 5.31 11.63
C PHE A 145 -14.15 4.30 11.08
N TRP A 146 -14.51 3.02 10.91
CA TRP A 146 -13.55 2.00 10.43
C TRP A 146 -13.76 1.53 8.97
N TYR A 147 -14.88 1.92 8.31
CA TYR A 147 -15.18 1.52 6.94
C TYR A 147 -14.65 2.49 5.86
N PHE A 148 -14.30 3.73 6.23
CA PHE A 148 -13.83 4.76 5.29
C PHE A 148 -12.33 4.74 4.96
N SER A 149 -11.59 3.69 5.35
CA SER A 149 -10.27 3.42 4.78
C SER A 149 -10.31 2.11 3.98
N PRO A 150 -10.69 2.13 2.69
CA PRO A 150 -10.51 0.97 1.86
C PRO A 150 -9.00 0.85 1.61
N ASN A 151 -8.40 -0.20 2.17
CA ASN A 151 -7.05 -0.62 1.88
C ASN A 151 -7.01 -1.10 0.41
N TYR A 152 -6.89 -0.15 -0.50
CA TYR A 152 -6.63 -0.44 -1.89
C TYR A 152 -5.16 -0.80 -2.04
N GLY A 153 -4.89 -2.08 -2.30
CA GLY A 153 -3.64 -2.53 -2.92
C GLY A 153 -3.52 -1.93 -4.33
N TYR A 154 -3.24 -0.64 -4.40
CA TYR A 154 -2.68 -0.02 -5.59
C TYR A 154 -1.18 -0.27 -5.51
N SER A 155 -0.67 -1.06 -6.45
CA SER A 155 0.72 -0.99 -6.87
C SER A 155 0.98 0.46 -7.30
N ALA A 156 1.48 1.28 -6.38
CA ALA A 156 1.90 2.63 -6.68
C ALA A 156 3.07 2.53 -7.69
N PRO A 157 2.98 3.16 -8.87
CA PRO A 157 4.15 3.33 -9.70
C PRO A 157 5.15 4.14 -8.89
N GLU A 158 6.35 3.57 -8.75
CA GLU A 158 7.54 4.14 -8.19
C GLU A 158 7.81 5.51 -8.84
N ARG A 159 7.29 6.58 -8.22
CA ARG A 159 7.52 7.94 -8.69
C ARG A 159 8.84 8.41 -8.11
N GLN A 160 9.81 8.44 -9.01
CA GLN A 160 11.01 9.25 -8.97
C GLN A 160 10.74 10.59 -8.27
N ARG A 161 11.67 10.94 -7.38
CA ARG A 161 11.84 12.28 -6.82
C ARG A 161 11.85 13.30 -7.96
N HIS A 162 10.73 13.97 -8.19
CA HIS A 162 10.69 15.24 -8.91
C HIS A 162 9.47 16.06 -8.44
N SER A 163 9.79 17.29 -8.05
CA SER A 163 8.94 18.49 -7.96
C SER A 163 7.63 18.43 -7.18
N GLN A 164 7.55 19.31 -6.17
CA GLN A 164 6.34 20.04 -5.80
C GLN A 164 5.73 20.69 -7.04
N GLU A 165 4.91 19.94 -7.78
CA GLU A 165 3.85 20.53 -8.59
C GLU A 165 2.55 20.12 -7.95
N SER A 166 1.91 21.11 -7.32
CA SER A 166 0.51 21.06 -6.96
C SER A 166 -0.29 20.73 -8.22
N SER A 167 -0.67 19.48 -8.40
CA SER A 167 -1.79 19.17 -9.27
C SER A 167 -2.98 19.86 -8.62
N ASP A 168 -3.42 20.99 -9.18
CA ASP A 168 -4.59 21.71 -8.71
C ASP A 168 -5.78 20.75 -8.76
N LEU A 169 -6.13 20.18 -7.60
CA LEU A 169 -7.27 19.29 -7.48
C LEU A 169 -8.52 20.02 -7.95
N ASN A 170 -9.48 19.32 -8.53
CA ASN A 170 -10.78 19.95 -8.77
C ASN A 170 -11.39 20.38 -7.41
N PHE A 171 -12.17 21.46 -7.37
CA PHE A 171 -12.84 21.95 -6.15
C PHE A 171 -13.48 20.82 -5.32
N PHE A 172 -14.24 19.92 -5.96
CA PHE A 172 -14.90 18.82 -5.27
C PHE A 172 -13.91 17.80 -4.68
N GLU A 173 -12.80 17.54 -5.39
CA GLU A 173 -11.73 16.67 -4.91
C GLU A 173 -10.94 17.32 -3.77
N ALA A 174 -10.75 18.64 -3.82
CA ALA A 174 -10.14 19.42 -2.76
C ALA A 174 -11.01 19.44 -1.50
N VAL A 175 -12.34 19.60 -1.63
CA VAL A 175 -13.29 19.50 -0.52
C VAL A 175 -13.25 18.10 0.09
N PHE A 176 -13.23 17.04 -0.73
CA PHE A 176 -13.10 15.68 -0.23
C PHE A 176 -11.76 15.45 0.49
N SER A 177 -10.64 15.87 -0.10
CA SER A 177 -9.31 15.75 0.49
C SER A 177 -9.22 16.56 1.80
N PHE A 178 -9.87 17.72 1.88
CA PHE A 178 -10.01 18.48 3.11
C PHE A 178 -10.82 17.71 4.17
N LEU A 179 -11.93 17.06 3.80
CA LEU A 179 -12.81 16.33 4.71
C LEU A 179 -12.28 14.99 5.20
N PHE A 180 -11.58 14.24 4.36
CA PHE A 180 -11.17 12.87 4.67
C PHE A 180 -9.66 12.60 4.52
N GLY A 181 -8.92 13.48 3.83
CA GLY A 181 -7.54 13.24 3.44
C GLY A 181 -7.42 12.28 2.25
N ASP A 182 -6.19 11.84 1.99
CA ASP A 182 -5.85 11.10 0.75
C ASP A 182 -5.47 9.62 0.99
N GLY A 183 -5.75 9.12 2.20
CA GLY A 183 -5.49 7.74 2.60
C GLY A 183 -4.17 7.53 3.34
N ASN A 184 -3.88 6.27 3.69
CA ASN A 184 -2.69 5.89 4.44
C ASN A 184 -1.44 5.89 3.53
N PRO A 185 -0.45 6.77 3.74
CA PRO A 185 0.76 6.78 2.92
C PRO A 185 1.65 5.53 3.13
N ASN A 186 1.40 4.76 4.19
CA ASN A 186 2.14 3.57 4.56
C ASN A 186 1.29 2.29 4.44
N ALA A 187 0.31 2.24 3.51
CA ALA A 187 -0.55 1.07 3.33
C ALA A 187 0.25 -0.20 2.99
N ASN A 188 1.26 -0.07 2.12
CA ASN A 188 2.11 -1.18 1.68
C ASN A 188 3.40 -1.31 2.53
N LEU A 189 3.41 -0.80 3.75
CA LEU A 189 4.62 -0.74 4.56
C LEU A 189 5.17 -2.12 4.90
N GLU A 190 4.30 -3.08 5.17
CA GLU A 190 4.73 -4.44 5.49
C GLU A 190 5.33 -5.15 4.28
N GLU A 191 4.69 -5.06 3.12
CA GLU A 191 5.23 -5.58 1.88
C GLU A 191 6.60 -4.95 1.57
N ARG A 192 6.69 -3.61 1.66
CA ARG A 192 7.95 -2.88 1.50
C ARG A 192 9.01 -3.30 2.51
N ARG A 193 8.65 -3.51 3.77
CA ARG A 193 9.60 -3.97 4.80
C ARG A 193 10.30 -5.24 4.34
N TRP A 194 9.52 -6.22 3.91
CA TRP A 194 10.08 -7.51 3.50
C TRP A 194 10.86 -7.42 2.20
N GLN A 195 10.43 -6.58 1.26
CA GLN A 195 11.21 -6.27 0.05
C GLN A 195 12.57 -5.65 0.41
N GLU A 196 12.60 -4.62 1.26
CA GLU A 196 13.84 -3.95 1.68
C GLU A 196 14.78 -4.91 2.43
N ILE A 197 14.25 -5.72 3.36
CA ILE A 197 15.04 -6.75 4.06
C ILE A 197 15.65 -7.74 3.06
N ALA A 198 14.86 -8.26 2.12
CA ALA A 198 15.36 -9.18 1.10
C ALA A 198 16.41 -8.51 0.21
N THR A 199 16.21 -7.24 -0.15
CA THR A 199 17.18 -6.44 -0.93
C THR A 199 18.48 -6.24 -0.16
N VAL A 200 18.44 -5.98 1.14
CA VAL A 200 19.63 -5.88 1.99
C VAL A 200 20.37 -7.20 2.03
N ILE A 201 19.68 -8.31 2.32
CA ILE A 201 20.27 -9.66 2.32
C ILE A 201 20.92 -9.95 0.97
N ARG A 202 20.23 -9.64 -0.13
CA ARG A 202 20.74 -9.82 -1.49
C ARG A 202 21.94 -8.95 -1.80
N SER A 203 21.96 -7.70 -1.34
CA SER A 203 23.08 -6.80 -1.54
C SER A 203 24.34 -7.28 -0.80
N SER A 204 24.15 -7.93 0.35
CA SER A 204 25.21 -8.60 1.10
C SER A 204 25.49 -10.04 0.62
N ARG A 205 25.06 -10.38 -0.61
CA ARG A 205 25.22 -11.72 -1.23
C ARG A 205 24.75 -12.86 -0.31
N GLY A 206 23.60 -12.64 0.32
CA GLY A 206 22.90 -13.63 1.12
C GLY A 206 23.47 -13.89 2.51
N ALA A 207 24.48 -13.15 3.00
CA ALA A 207 24.96 -13.28 4.37
C ALA A 207 24.97 -11.92 5.08
N VAL A 208 24.39 -11.86 6.28
CA VAL A 208 24.18 -10.62 7.04
C VAL A 208 24.36 -10.85 8.53
N VAL A 209 24.62 -9.77 9.25
CA VAL A 209 24.53 -9.69 10.71
C VAL A 209 23.19 -9.07 11.12
N ALA A 210 22.72 -9.32 12.34
CA ALA A 210 21.42 -8.82 12.80
C ALA A 210 21.32 -7.29 12.74
N GLU A 211 22.42 -6.59 13.02
CA GLU A 211 22.53 -5.13 12.98
C GLU A 211 22.28 -4.56 11.58
N GLN A 212 22.55 -5.31 10.50
CA GLN A 212 22.26 -4.89 9.13
C GLN A 212 20.76 -4.92 8.82
N ILE A 213 20.00 -5.77 9.52
CA ILE A 213 18.55 -5.94 9.33
C ILE A 213 17.74 -5.10 10.32
N ALA A 214 18.30 -4.82 11.49
CA ALA A 214 17.64 -4.07 12.55
C ALA A 214 17.00 -2.74 12.09
N PRO A 215 17.59 -1.91 11.19
CA PRO A 215 16.98 -0.66 10.72
C PRO A 215 15.66 -0.80 9.96
N TYR A 216 15.31 -2.01 9.53
CA TYR A 216 14.08 -2.28 8.76
C TYR A 216 12.96 -2.85 9.62
N LEU A 217 13.27 -3.23 10.86
CA LEU A 217 12.32 -3.84 11.79
C LEU A 217 11.61 -2.77 12.63
N ASN A 218 10.33 -3.00 12.91
CA ASN A 218 9.49 -2.07 13.67
C ASN A 218 9.89 -2.04 15.13
N ASP A 219 9.75 -3.19 15.78
CA ASP A 219 9.97 -3.41 17.19
C ASP A 219 10.96 -4.57 17.30
N ILE A 220 12.08 -4.32 17.96
CA ILE A 220 13.15 -5.31 18.19
C ILE A 220 13.14 -5.78 19.65
N GLY A 221 12.08 -5.45 20.40
CA GLY A 221 11.90 -5.90 21.77
C GLY A 221 12.67 -5.08 22.80
N GLU A 222 12.65 -5.57 24.03
CA GLU A 222 13.42 -5.02 25.15
C GLU A 222 14.93 -5.27 24.97
N VAL A 223 15.77 -4.61 25.77
CA VAL A 223 17.23 -4.65 25.64
C VAL A 223 17.78 -6.09 25.63
N TYR A 224 17.25 -6.97 26.47
CA TYR A 224 17.68 -8.38 26.50
C TYR A 224 17.31 -9.13 25.21
N GLN A 225 16.14 -8.86 24.61
CA GLN A 225 15.72 -9.50 23.35
C GLN A 225 16.57 -9.01 22.18
N GLN A 226 17.06 -7.78 22.26
CA GLN A 226 17.98 -7.22 21.29
C GLN A 226 19.36 -7.89 21.38
N GLU A 227 19.83 -8.16 22.61
CA GLU A 227 21.10 -8.85 22.86
C GLU A 227 21.09 -10.30 22.35
N TYR A 228 19.96 -11.00 22.48
CA TYR A 228 19.78 -12.36 21.93
C TYR A 228 19.38 -12.39 20.45
N GLU A 229 19.22 -11.23 19.82
CA GLU A 229 18.86 -11.09 18.40
C GLU A 229 17.53 -11.78 18.02
N ASP A 230 16.59 -11.93 18.97
CA ASP A 230 15.31 -12.63 18.78
C ASP A 230 14.50 -12.08 17.61
N TYR A 231 14.70 -10.79 17.31
CA TYR A 231 14.07 -10.09 16.19
C TYR A 231 14.46 -10.64 14.81
N MET A 232 15.49 -11.47 14.71
CA MET A 232 15.87 -12.16 13.48
C MET A 232 15.01 -13.39 13.18
N LEU A 233 14.35 -14.00 14.17
CA LEU A 233 13.57 -15.24 13.98
C LEU A 233 12.50 -15.12 12.87
N PRO A 234 11.70 -14.04 12.79
CA PRO A 234 10.74 -13.89 11.69
C PRO A 234 11.40 -13.75 10.31
N VAL A 235 12.62 -13.19 10.26
CA VAL A 235 13.39 -13.03 9.02
C VAL A 235 13.92 -14.38 8.55
N LEU A 236 14.46 -15.18 9.47
CA LEU A 236 14.92 -16.55 9.19
C LEU A 236 13.78 -17.42 8.71
N LEU A 237 12.62 -17.36 9.38
CA LEU A 237 11.44 -18.12 9.00
C LEU A 237 10.93 -17.74 7.59
N ARG A 238 10.95 -16.44 7.26
CA ARG A 238 10.40 -15.95 5.99
C ARG A 238 11.30 -16.24 4.79
N PHE A 239 12.61 -16.16 4.98
CA PHE A 239 13.60 -16.31 3.91
C PHE A 239 14.46 -17.57 4.05
N ASN A 240 14.02 -18.54 4.85
CA ASN A 240 14.70 -19.81 5.09
C ASN A 240 16.19 -19.63 5.44
N GLY A 241 16.46 -18.66 6.33
CA GLY A 241 17.80 -18.31 6.76
C GLY A 241 18.32 -19.27 7.82
N GLN A 242 19.64 -19.42 7.87
CA GLN A 242 20.33 -20.30 8.80
C GLN A 242 21.35 -19.50 9.63
N PRO A 243 21.35 -19.66 10.97
CA PRO A 243 22.35 -19.05 11.82
C PRO A 243 23.65 -19.85 11.81
N SER A 244 24.78 -19.15 11.94
CA SER A 244 26.11 -19.72 12.21
C SER A 244 26.79 -18.89 13.29
N VAL A 245 27.65 -19.53 14.10
CA VAL A 245 28.34 -18.88 15.20
C VAL A 245 29.82 -18.72 14.85
N SER A 246 30.35 -17.52 15.05
CA SER A 246 31.77 -17.21 14.86
C SER A 246 32.62 -17.83 15.97
N PRO A 247 33.94 -18.01 15.76
CA PRO A 247 34.85 -18.46 16.81
C PRO A 247 34.81 -17.60 18.09
N GLU A 248 34.44 -16.33 17.95
CA GLU A 248 34.29 -15.34 19.03
C GLU A 248 32.91 -15.39 19.71
N GLY A 249 32.01 -16.29 19.27
CA GLY A 249 30.68 -16.46 19.85
C GLY A 249 29.60 -15.54 19.28
N GLN A 250 29.86 -14.85 18.17
CA GLN A 250 28.89 -13.95 17.54
C GLN A 250 28.02 -14.71 16.52
N ILE A 251 26.74 -14.36 16.39
CA ILE A 251 25.84 -15.00 15.43
C ILE A 251 25.85 -14.23 14.10
N VAL A 252 25.95 -14.96 13.00
CA VAL A 252 25.76 -14.47 11.63
C VAL A 252 24.69 -15.29 10.93
N TYR A 253 24.02 -14.71 9.95
CA TYR A 253 22.90 -15.34 9.26
C TYR A 253 23.16 -15.39 7.77
N TYR A 254 22.96 -16.56 7.17
CA TYR A 254 23.04 -16.72 5.73
C TYR A 254 21.75 -17.28 5.17
N PHE A 255 21.45 -16.92 3.92
CA PHE A 255 20.17 -17.11 3.24
C PHE A 255 20.42 -17.72 1.86
N PRO A 256 20.61 -19.05 1.77
CA PRO A 256 20.99 -19.73 0.53
C PRO A 256 20.05 -19.40 -0.64
N GLU A 257 18.75 -19.39 -0.39
CA GLU A 257 17.71 -19.12 -1.39
C GLU A 257 17.76 -17.69 -1.97
N LEU A 258 18.38 -16.75 -1.24
CA LEU A 258 18.57 -15.37 -1.70
C LEU A 258 19.93 -15.14 -2.37
N GLN A 259 20.82 -16.14 -2.37
CA GLN A 259 22.10 -16.13 -3.08
C GLN A 259 21.95 -16.50 -4.56
N VAL A 260 20.87 -17.19 -4.91
CA VAL A 260 20.60 -17.71 -6.26
C VAL A 260 19.68 -16.77 -7.06
N ARG A 261 20.08 -16.42 -8.28
CA ARG A 261 19.33 -15.51 -9.17
C ARG A 261 19.25 -16.06 -10.59
N ALA A 262 18.15 -15.77 -11.28
CA ALA A 262 18.00 -16.09 -12.69
C ALA A 262 18.68 -15.08 -13.63
N SER A 263 19.02 -13.87 -13.16
CA SER A 263 19.62 -12.82 -14.00
C SER A 263 20.47 -11.84 -13.20
N LYS A 264 21.56 -11.33 -13.83
CA LYS A 264 22.40 -10.22 -13.34
C LYS A 264 21.70 -8.87 -13.55
N LYS A 265 20.53 -8.67 -12.96
CA LYS A 265 19.88 -7.34 -12.98
C LYS A 265 20.60 -6.39 -12.03
N GLN A 266 20.64 -5.09 -12.36
CA GLN A 266 21.27 -4.06 -11.54
C GLN A 266 20.74 -4.07 -10.10
N GLN A 267 21.66 -3.89 -9.14
CA GLN A 267 21.33 -3.81 -7.73
C GLN A 267 20.38 -2.63 -7.49
N GLN A 268 19.27 -2.88 -6.80
CA GLN A 268 18.36 -1.84 -6.39
C GLN A 268 19.07 -0.91 -5.39
N PRO A 269 18.82 0.41 -5.45
CA PRO A 269 19.39 1.34 -4.49
C PRO A 269 18.91 0.98 -3.10
N LEU A 270 19.85 0.72 -2.19
CA LEU A 270 19.54 0.41 -0.80
C LEU A 270 19.04 1.66 -0.09
N SER A 271 17.86 1.58 0.50
CA SER A 271 17.49 2.55 1.54
C SER A 271 18.41 2.36 2.75
N VAL A 272 18.66 3.41 3.54
CA VAL A 272 19.52 3.29 4.74
C VAL A 272 18.75 2.63 5.89
N TYR A 273 17.42 2.78 5.90
CA TYR A 273 16.50 2.23 6.88
C TYR A 273 15.08 2.26 6.31
N LEU A 274 14.14 1.53 6.93
CA LEU A 274 12.73 1.56 6.52
C LEU A 274 12.07 2.89 6.94
N GLU A 275 11.94 3.81 5.99
CA GLU A 275 11.27 5.10 6.21
C GLU A 275 9.75 4.96 6.15
N GLU A 276 9.07 5.36 7.23
CA GLU A 276 7.63 5.62 7.25
C GLU A 276 7.32 7.06 6.84
N PHE A 277 6.37 7.26 5.93
CA PHE A 277 5.98 8.60 5.53
C PHE A 277 5.00 9.22 6.51
N PRO A 278 5.13 10.52 6.81
CA PRO A 278 4.14 11.22 7.61
C PRO A 278 2.80 11.31 6.86
N TRP A 279 1.70 11.23 7.62
CA TRP A 279 0.37 11.52 7.12
C TRP A 279 0.28 13.00 6.76
N ARG A 280 -0.10 13.27 5.51
CA ARG A 280 -0.46 14.62 5.08
C ARG A 280 -1.90 14.88 5.47
N PHE A 281 -2.19 16.13 5.84
CA PHE A 281 -3.56 16.52 6.17
C PHE A 281 -4.46 16.44 4.93
N SER A 282 -3.99 16.98 3.81
CA SER A 282 -4.64 16.98 2.51
C SER A 282 -3.59 17.19 1.42
N ALA A 283 -3.85 16.66 0.22
CA ALA A 283 -3.09 16.90 -1.00
C ALA A 283 -3.51 18.21 -1.69
N ALA A 284 -4.61 18.83 -1.26
CA ALA A 284 -5.07 20.11 -1.75
C ALA A 284 -4.08 21.23 -1.42
N SER A 285 -4.02 22.25 -2.26
CA SER A 285 -3.17 23.42 -2.02
C SER A 285 -3.67 24.22 -0.81
N SER A 286 -2.81 25.05 -0.22
CA SER A 286 -3.19 25.90 0.92
C SER A 286 -4.39 26.81 0.61
N GLY A 287 -4.48 27.31 -0.62
CA GLY A 287 -5.62 28.11 -1.09
C GLY A 287 -6.91 27.30 -1.16
N GLN A 288 -6.85 26.06 -1.65
CA GLN A 288 -8.00 25.16 -1.72
C GLN A 288 -8.49 24.71 -0.34
N ILE A 289 -7.56 24.46 0.59
CA ILE A 289 -7.88 24.17 2.00
C ILE A 289 -8.57 25.37 2.63
N MET A 290 -8.03 26.57 2.45
CA MET A 290 -8.61 27.80 2.98
C MET A 290 -10.01 28.07 2.41
N LEU A 291 -10.19 27.88 1.10
CA LEU A 291 -11.49 28.03 0.44
C LEU A 291 -12.50 26.99 0.97
N SER A 292 -12.11 25.72 1.09
CA SER A 292 -12.98 24.66 1.61
C SER A 292 -13.39 24.95 3.06
N ALA A 293 -12.43 25.31 3.92
CA ALA A 293 -12.68 25.69 5.30
C ALA A 293 -13.58 26.95 5.38
N GLY A 294 -13.30 27.96 4.55
CA GLY A 294 -14.09 29.19 4.47
C GLY A 294 -15.54 28.94 4.08
N LEU A 295 -15.79 28.14 3.04
CA LEU A 295 -17.14 27.73 2.65
C LEU A 295 -17.84 26.92 3.75
N GLY A 296 -17.11 26.04 4.43
CA GLY A 296 -17.63 25.32 5.59
C GLY A 296 -18.05 26.25 6.74
N ILE A 297 -17.24 27.28 7.02
CA ILE A 297 -17.55 28.30 8.02
C ILE A 297 -18.77 29.11 7.62
N VAL A 298 -18.84 29.58 6.38
CA VAL A 298 -20.02 30.30 5.85
C VAL A 298 -21.27 29.43 5.95
N ASN A 299 -21.17 28.15 5.60
CA ASN A 299 -22.27 27.20 5.69
C ASN A 299 -22.76 27.02 7.14
N LEU A 300 -21.85 26.81 8.10
CA LEU A 300 -22.20 26.63 9.51
C LEU A 300 -22.78 27.93 10.12
N VAL A 301 -22.15 29.08 9.87
CA VAL A 301 -22.65 30.37 10.34
C VAL A 301 -24.02 30.67 9.73
N GLY A 302 -24.18 30.46 8.43
CA GLY A 302 -25.47 30.61 7.75
C GLY A 302 -26.53 29.69 8.35
N ALA A 303 -26.20 28.43 8.65
CA ALA A 303 -27.12 27.51 9.32
C ALA A 303 -27.52 28.02 10.72
N LEU A 304 -26.59 28.54 11.52
CA LEU A 304 -26.89 29.10 12.84
C LEU A 304 -27.79 30.35 12.75
N VAL A 305 -27.50 31.25 11.80
CA VAL A 305 -28.33 32.45 11.54
C VAL A 305 -29.73 32.03 11.10
N LEU A 306 -29.84 31.14 10.11
CA LEU A 306 -31.11 30.59 9.67
C LEU A 306 -31.86 29.94 10.83
N GLY A 307 -31.16 29.20 11.69
CA GLY A 307 -31.71 28.62 12.92
C GLY A 307 -32.38 29.68 13.77
N SER A 308 -31.68 30.79 14.07
CA SER A 308 -32.23 31.90 14.85
C SER A 308 -33.47 32.54 14.22
N LEU A 309 -33.54 32.61 12.89
CA LEU A 309 -34.69 33.15 12.14
C LEU A 309 -35.88 32.18 12.09
N LEU A 310 -35.64 30.88 12.25
CA LEU A 310 -36.67 29.84 12.25
C LEU A 310 -37.25 29.55 13.64
N VAL A 311 -36.58 29.99 14.73
CA VAL A 311 -37.02 29.74 16.13
C VAL A 311 -38.43 30.25 16.39
N ASP A 312 -38.80 31.41 15.84
CA ASP A 312 -40.11 32.02 16.10
C ASP A 312 -41.26 31.30 15.36
N GLY A 313 -40.96 30.45 14.36
CA GLY A 313 -41.92 29.58 13.65
C GLY A 313 -43.02 30.28 12.83
N THR A 314 -43.29 31.56 13.11
CA THR A 314 -44.31 32.40 12.49
C THR A 314 -44.02 32.68 11.03
N VAL A 315 -42.75 32.89 10.69
CA VAL A 315 -42.30 33.24 9.33
C VAL A 315 -42.37 32.03 8.37
N ALA A 316 -42.06 30.84 8.86
CA ALA A 316 -42.14 29.62 8.05
C ALA A 316 -43.59 29.17 7.79
N ALA A 317 -44.48 29.40 8.77
CA ALA A 317 -45.91 29.16 8.63
C ALA A 317 -46.61 30.14 7.67
N GLN A 318 -46.09 31.37 7.55
CA GLN A 318 -46.63 32.41 6.65
C GLN A 318 -46.10 32.31 5.21
N LEU A 319 -44.83 31.94 5.02
CA LEU A 319 -44.22 31.89 3.68
C LEU A 319 -44.51 30.60 2.90
N GLY A 320 -44.68 29.48 3.59
CA GLY A 320 -44.84 28.17 2.96
C GLY A 320 -43.69 27.78 2.01
N GLY A 321 -43.89 26.73 1.21
CA GLY A 321 -42.97 26.36 0.12
C GLY A 321 -41.55 25.98 0.58
N LEU A 322 -40.54 26.62 -0.02
CA LEU A 322 -39.12 26.31 0.21
C LEU A 322 -38.69 26.53 1.67
N VAL A 323 -39.22 27.55 2.34
CA VAL A 323 -38.86 27.88 3.73
C VAL A 323 -39.32 26.78 4.69
N ALA A 324 -40.54 26.26 4.51
CA ALA A 324 -41.07 25.15 5.29
C ALA A 324 -40.28 23.84 5.04
N PHE A 325 -39.87 23.58 3.80
CA PHE A 325 -38.99 22.45 3.47
C PHE A 325 -37.64 22.56 4.20
N VAL A 326 -36.99 23.73 4.11
CA VAL A 326 -35.70 23.99 4.77
C VAL A 326 -35.81 23.87 6.29
N GLN A 327 -36.92 24.32 6.89
CA GLN A 327 -37.20 24.10 8.32
C GLN A 327 -37.25 22.60 8.67
N GLY A 328 -37.90 21.78 7.83
CA GLY A 328 -37.99 20.33 8.02
C GLY A 328 -36.63 19.62 7.98
N ILE A 329 -35.71 20.09 7.14
CA ILE A 329 -34.35 19.53 7.03
C ILE A 329 -33.28 20.32 7.81
N TYR A 330 -33.68 21.30 8.61
CA TYR A 330 -32.75 22.20 9.31
C TYR A 330 -31.70 21.46 10.12
N TRP A 331 -32.11 20.44 10.89
CA TRP A 331 -31.20 19.64 11.69
C TRP A 331 -30.15 18.90 10.85
N LEU A 332 -30.50 18.49 9.62
CA LEU A 332 -29.54 17.88 8.68
C LEU A 332 -28.54 18.92 8.16
N LEU A 333 -29.00 20.12 7.82
CA LEU A 333 -28.12 21.21 7.37
C LEU A 333 -27.14 21.64 8.47
N LEU A 334 -27.63 21.76 9.70
CA LEU A 334 -26.81 22.09 10.86
C LEU A 334 -25.80 20.97 11.17
N ALA A 335 -26.25 19.72 11.23
CA ALA A 335 -25.38 18.57 11.47
C ALA A 335 -24.30 18.44 10.39
N TYR A 336 -24.67 18.67 9.12
CA TYR A 336 -23.73 18.70 8.01
C TYR A 336 -22.70 19.82 8.18
N GLY A 337 -23.12 21.04 8.51
CA GLY A 337 -22.20 22.17 8.76
C GLY A 337 -21.22 21.91 9.92
N ILE A 338 -21.71 21.35 11.04
CA ILE A 338 -20.88 20.97 12.18
C ILE A 338 -19.90 19.88 11.78
N GLY A 339 -20.37 18.81 11.11
CA GLY A 339 -19.53 17.71 10.67
C GLY A 339 -18.46 18.14 9.67
N PHE A 340 -18.81 19.04 8.75
CA PHE A 340 -17.91 19.53 7.70
C PHE A 340 -16.66 20.22 8.27
N LEU A 341 -16.75 20.88 9.42
CA LEU A 341 -15.61 21.50 10.11
C LEU A 341 -15.06 20.64 11.24
N GLY A 342 -15.93 19.94 11.96
CA GLY A 342 -15.56 19.10 13.10
C GLY A 342 -14.73 17.89 12.70
N VAL A 343 -15.07 17.21 11.61
CA VAL A 343 -14.33 16.02 11.14
C VAL A 343 -12.87 16.36 10.77
N PRO A 344 -12.58 17.38 9.92
CA PRO A 344 -11.20 17.79 9.67
C PRO A 344 -10.45 18.22 10.92
N LEU A 345 -11.11 18.91 11.86
CA LEU A 345 -10.49 19.37 13.10
C LEU A 345 -10.04 18.20 13.98
N VAL A 346 -10.92 17.22 14.21
CA VAL A 346 -10.55 15.99 14.93
C VAL A 346 -9.45 15.24 14.19
N ARG A 347 -9.55 15.12 12.86
CA ARG A 347 -8.53 14.48 12.04
C ARG A 347 -7.16 15.16 12.15
N TYR A 348 -7.12 16.49 12.18
CA TYR A 348 -5.89 17.25 12.32
C TYR A 348 -5.11 16.87 13.59
N PHE A 349 -5.79 16.79 14.74
CA PHE A 349 -5.16 16.36 16.00
C PHE A 349 -4.71 14.89 15.95
N TRP A 350 -5.53 14.01 15.38
CA TRP A 350 -5.19 12.60 15.21
C TRP A 350 -3.94 12.41 14.32
N ILE A 351 -3.86 13.12 13.19
CA ILE A 351 -2.71 13.12 12.28
C ILE A 351 -1.46 13.62 13.00
N LYS A 352 -1.57 14.72 13.75
CA LYS A 352 -0.44 15.29 14.51
C LYS A 352 0.12 14.27 15.51
N TRP A 353 -0.75 13.59 16.26
CA TRP A 353 -0.36 12.53 17.18
C TRP A 353 0.28 11.34 16.46
N ARG A 354 -0.34 10.87 15.37
CA ARG A 354 0.16 9.74 14.59
C ARG A 354 1.53 10.02 13.98
N ASN A 355 1.73 11.23 13.45
CA ASN A 355 3.00 11.67 12.90
C ASN A 355 4.10 11.77 13.96
N GLY A 356 3.75 12.14 15.21
CA GLY A 356 4.67 12.06 16.34
C GLY A 356 5.20 10.64 16.58
N LYS A 357 4.31 9.64 16.55
CA LYS A 357 4.71 8.22 16.66
C LYS A 357 5.56 7.74 15.48
N ILE A 358 5.19 8.12 14.25
CA ILE A 358 5.95 7.80 13.03
C ILE A 358 7.36 8.38 13.10
N ALA A 359 7.49 9.65 13.51
CA ALA A 359 8.78 10.30 13.68
C ALA A 359 9.62 9.66 14.80
N GLY A 360 9.00 9.12 15.85
CA GLY A 360 9.68 8.28 16.84
C GLY A 360 10.31 7.06 16.19
N ARG A 361 9.49 6.22 15.54
CA ARG A 361 9.95 4.99 14.89
C ARG A 361 11.03 5.21 13.84
N ASN A 362 10.90 6.26 13.02
CA ASN A 362 11.93 6.59 12.03
C ASN A 362 13.24 7.03 12.69
N ARG A 363 13.19 7.76 13.82
CA ARG A 363 14.39 8.09 14.59
C ARG A 363 15.07 6.85 15.16
N ASP A 364 14.31 5.89 15.67
CA ASP A 364 14.84 4.63 16.20
C ASP A 364 15.44 3.74 15.11
N ARG A 365 14.85 3.74 13.91
CA ARG A 365 15.43 3.04 12.74
C ARG A 365 16.70 3.72 12.25
N LEU A 366 16.71 5.05 12.22
CA LEU A 366 17.87 5.83 11.81
C LEU A 366 19.02 5.70 12.81
N SER A 367 18.76 5.66 14.12
CA SER A 367 19.80 5.43 15.12
C SER A 367 20.46 4.06 14.95
N ARG A 368 19.67 3.01 14.69
CA ARG A 368 20.16 1.67 14.34
C ARG A 368 21.01 1.68 13.07
N ALA A 369 20.58 2.39 12.02
CA ALA A 369 21.36 2.49 10.80
C ALA A 369 22.70 3.23 10.98
N ARG A 370 22.77 4.21 11.89
CA ARG A 370 24.01 4.93 12.21
C ARG A 370 25.06 4.02 12.83
N ILE A 371 24.66 3.01 13.62
CA ILE A 371 25.58 2.01 14.20
C ILE A 371 26.39 1.32 13.09
N LEU A 372 25.76 1.03 11.94
CA LEU A 372 26.44 0.43 10.79
C LEU A 372 27.43 1.38 10.11
N THR A 373 27.14 2.69 10.11
CA THR A 373 28.02 3.69 9.48
C THR A 373 29.25 3.97 10.34
N SER A 374 29.10 3.90 11.67
CA SER A 374 30.18 4.03 12.64
C SER A 374 30.44 2.70 13.36
N ALA A 375 30.56 1.61 12.59
CA ALA A 375 30.76 0.28 13.13
C ALA A 375 32.08 0.20 13.91
N ASP A 376 32.00 -0.29 15.15
CA ASP A 376 33.16 -0.55 15.99
C ASP A 376 33.93 -1.78 15.50
N ALA A 377 35.10 -2.04 16.08
CA ALA A 377 35.96 -3.14 15.65
C ALA A 377 35.26 -4.51 15.76
N ALA A 378 34.44 -4.69 16.80
CA ALA A 378 33.68 -5.93 17.02
C ALA A 378 32.62 -6.16 15.94
N LEU A 379 31.84 -5.12 15.59
CA LEU A 379 30.83 -5.21 14.54
C LEU A 379 31.47 -5.39 13.15
N GLN A 380 32.61 -4.73 12.88
CA GLN A 380 33.35 -4.93 11.63
C GLN A 380 33.86 -6.38 11.50
N GLN A 381 34.39 -6.96 12.57
CA GLN A 381 34.78 -8.37 12.60
C GLN A 381 33.60 -9.29 12.31
N LYS A 382 32.44 -9.04 12.95
CA LYS A 382 31.19 -9.79 12.73
C LYS A 382 30.75 -9.74 11.27
N ILE A 383 30.75 -8.55 10.66
CA ILE A 383 30.39 -8.35 9.24
C ILE A 383 31.37 -9.07 8.32
N ASN A 384 32.68 -9.00 8.61
CA ASN A 384 33.69 -9.71 7.84
C ASN A 384 33.53 -11.23 7.93
N TYR A 385 33.18 -11.76 9.11
CA TYR A 385 32.88 -13.18 9.28
C TYR A 385 31.63 -13.59 8.48
N ALA A 386 30.55 -12.80 8.54
CA ALA A 386 29.36 -13.04 7.72
C ALA A 386 29.70 -13.09 6.22
N SER A 387 30.61 -12.24 5.76
CA SER A 387 31.03 -12.21 4.35
C SER A 387 31.66 -13.52 3.84
N GLN A 388 32.15 -14.40 4.72
CA GLN A 388 32.69 -15.72 4.35
C GLN A 388 31.60 -16.68 3.86
N PHE A 389 30.35 -16.49 4.32
CA PHE A 389 29.18 -17.25 3.87
C PHE A 389 28.50 -16.63 2.65
N ALA A 390 28.99 -15.46 2.22
CA ALA A 390 28.37 -14.69 1.16
C ALA A 390 28.70 -15.30 -0.21
N GLN A 391 27.67 -15.75 -0.93
CA GLN A 391 27.80 -16.34 -2.25
C GLN A 391 26.82 -15.65 -3.20
N GLU A 392 27.21 -15.52 -4.47
CA GLU A 392 26.32 -15.03 -5.50
C GLU A 392 26.38 -15.99 -6.68
N LYS A 393 25.26 -16.68 -6.90
CA LYS A 393 25.11 -17.62 -8.00
C LYS A 393 24.04 -17.11 -8.95
N VAL A 394 24.47 -16.81 -10.18
CA VAL A 394 23.54 -16.47 -11.25
C VAL A 394 23.46 -17.66 -12.19
N ILE A 395 22.27 -18.23 -12.32
CA ILE A 395 22.03 -19.38 -13.19
C ILE A 395 21.82 -18.85 -14.60
N GLY A 396 22.84 -18.98 -15.44
CA GLY A 396 22.75 -18.74 -16.87
C GLY A 396 21.92 -19.80 -17.59
N THR A 397 21.85 -19.69 -18.91
CA THR A 397 21.32 -20.77 -19.76
C THR A 397 22.35 -21.90 -19.93
N GLU A 398 23.62 -21.55 -19.81
CA GLU A 398 24.79 -22.41 -19.87
C GLU A 398 24.94 -23.34 -18.67
N ASP A 399 24.47 -22.94 -17.48
CA ASP A 399 24.58 -23.71 -16.23
C ASP A 399 23.46 -24.74 -16.04
N LEU A 400 22.55 -24.84 -17.03
CA LEU A 400 21.43 -25.75 -16.98
C LEU A 400 21.92 -27.20 -17.12
N VAL A 401 21.18 -28.14 -16.55
CA VAL A 401 21.37 -29.60 -16.73
C VAL A 401 20.10 -30.25 -17.25
N TYR A 402 18.94 -29.69 -16.92
CA TYR A 402 17.67 -30.22 -17.37
C TYR A 402 16.67 -29.09 -17.59
N SER A 403 15.84 -29.23 -18.61
CA SER A 403 14.71 -28.35 -18.87
C SER A 403 13.49 -29.18 -19.26
N THR A 404 12.32 -28.77 -18.76
CA THR A 404 11.03 -29.31 -19.22
C THR A 404 10.49 -28.59 -20.46
N GLU A 405 11.27 -27.74 -21.11
CA GLU A 405 10.90 -27.06 -22.36
C GLU A 405 11.21 -27.91 -23.59
N THR A 406 12.37 -28.57 -23.57
CA THR A 406 12.89 -29.41 -24.66
C THR A 406 12.83 -30.89 -24.30
N ASP A 407 12.84 -31.77 -25.30
CA ASP A 407 12.87 -33.22 -25.06
C ASP A 407 14.20 -33.65 -24.44
N LEU A 408 14.20 -34.75 -23.68
CA LEU A 408 15.41 -35.25 -23.00
C LEU A 408 16.51 -35.64 -23.99
N LEU A 409 16.15 -36.27 -25.11
CA LEU A 409 17.12 -36.76 -26.09
C LEU A 409 17.83 -35.58 -26.78
N ASP A 410 17.09 -34.53 -27.12
CA ASP A 410 17.64 -33.32 -27.72
C ASP A 410 18.65 -32.65 -26.77
N GLN A 411 18.34 -32.60 -25.47
CA GLN A 411 19.22 -32.05 -24.44
C GLN A 411 20.50 -32.86 -24.23
N GLU A 412 20.41 -34.19 -24.24
CA GLU A 412 21.57 -35.08 -24.13
C GLU A 412 22.49 -34.96 -25.34
N VAL A 413 21.92 -34.82 -26.54
CA VAL A 413 22.68 -34.60 -27.78
C VAL A 413 23.45 -33.27 -27.73
N GLU A 414 22.78 -32.18 -27.34
CA GLU A 414 23.42 -30.86 -27.21
C GLU A 414 24.55 -30.85 -26.16
N ARG A 415 24.44 -31.65 -25.08
CA ARG A 415 25.46 -31.75 -24.01
C ARG A 415 26.45 -32.89 -24.11
N SER A 416 26.36 -33.73 -25.15
CA SER A 416 27.21 -34.92 -25.34
C SER A 416 28.70 -34.66 -25.05
N ALA A 417 29.27 -33.57 -25.56
CA ALA A 417 30.67 -33.21 -25.34
C ALA A 417 31.01 -32.85 -23.87
N GLN A 418 30.07 -32.24 -23.13
CA GLN A 418 30.25 -31.91 -21.71
C GLN A 418 30.17 -33.17 -20.85
N ILE A 419 29.21 -34.04 -21.14
CA ILE A 419 29.02 -35.33 -20.46
C ILE A 419 30.27 -36.21 -20.66
N GLU A 420 30.81 -36.27 -21.87
CA GLU A 420 32.04 -37.02 -22.18
C GLU A 420 33.24 -36.47 -21.40
N ALA A 421 33.40 -35.14 -21.32
CA ALA A 421 34.46 -34.50 -20.54
C ALA A 421 34.34 -34.78 -19.04
N GLU A 422 33.13 -34.79 -18.48
CA GLU A 422 32.90 -35.13 -17.07
C GLU A 422 33.23 -36.60 -16.80
N TRP A 423 32.83 -37.50 -17.71
CA TRP A 423 33.15 -38.93 -17.65
C TRP A 423 34.66 -39.17 -17.63
N LEU A 424 35.41 -38.52 -18.52
CA LEU A 424 36.87 -38.60 -18.56
C LEU A 424 37.50 -38.12 -17.24
N LYS A 425 36.97 -37.03 -16.67
CA LYS A 425 37.47 -36.47 -15.41
C LYS A 425 37.21 -37.40 -14.21
N ARG A 426 36.10 -38.14 -14.21
CA ARG A 426 35.80 -39.18 -13.20
C ARG A 426 36.71 -40.39 -13.36
N LEU A 427 36.94 -40.84 -14.59
CA LEU A 427 37.88 -41.92 -14.91
C LEU A 427 39.32 -41.60 -14.47
N GLU A 428 39.77 -40.35 -14.65
CA GLU A 428 41.09 -39.90 -14.18
C GLU A 428 41.19 -39.79 -12.65
N ARG A 429 40.07 -39.55 -11.95
CA ARG A 429 40.00 -39.52 -10.48
C ARG A 429 39.87 -40.90 -9.83
N GLY A 430 39.58 -41.94 -10.61
CA GLY A 430 39.42 -43.30 -10.10
C GLY A 430 38.18 -43.50 -9.23
N GLU A 431 37.11 -42.73 -9.48
CA GLU A 431 35.77 -42.94 -8.92
C GLU A 431 34.90 -43.82 -9.83
#